data_AF-A0A967TP75-F1
#
_entry.id   AF-A0A967TP75-F1
#
_cell.length_a   1.000
_cell.length_b   1.000
_cell.length_c   1.000
_cell.angle_alpha   90.00
_cell.angle_beta   90.00
_cell.angle_gamma   90.00
#
_symmetry.space_group_name_H-M   'P 1'
#
loop_
_entity.id
_entity.type
_entity.pdbx_description
1 polymer ?
#
loop_
_entity_poly.entity_id
_entity_poly.type
_entity_poly.pdbx_seq_one_letter_code
_entity_poly.pdbx_strand_id
1 'polypeptide(L)' 'SILQAKAEQLGVGIPAKVLEFLAHKITSNVRELEGALNRIVAHATLVGRSVTLETTQDVLHDLLRANDRR' A
#
# COMPACT_ATOMS: atom_id res chain seq x y z
N SER A 1 10.79 8.26 0.37
CA SER A 1 10.04 7.95 1.62
C SER A 1 10.38 6.55 2.10
N ILE A 2 10.06 6.15 3.34
CA ILE A 2 10.31 4.77 3.81
C ILE A 2 9.61 3.72 2.93
N LEU A 3 8.43 4.05 2.42
CA LEU A 3 7.68 3.24 1.46
C LEU A 3 8.41 3.05 0.13
N GLN A 4 9.04 4.10 -0.40
CA GLN A 4 9.78 4.03 -1.65
C GLN A 4 11.02 3.15 -1.53
N ALA A 5 11.82 3.33 -0.47
CA ALA A 5 12.98 2.46 -0.20
C ALA A 5 12.56 0.99 -0.08
N LYS A 6 11.40 0.72 0.53
CA LYS A 6 10.87 -0.64 0.67
C LYS A 6 10.34 -1.22 -0.64
N ALA A 7 9.67 -0.41 -1.46
CA ALA A 7 9.23 -0.83 -2.79
C ALA A 7 10.43 -1.18 -3.70
N GLU A 8 11.51 -0.39 -3.62
CA GLU A 8 12.78 -0.66 -4.31
C GLU A 8 13.43 -1.96 -3.81
N GLN A 9 13.48 -2.19 -2.50
CA GLN A 9 13.98 -3.45 -1.92
C GLN A 9 13.17 -4.68 -2.36
N LEU A 10 11.86 -4.53 -2.53
CA LEU A 10 10.96 -5.57 -3.03
C LEU A 10 11.07 -5.78 -4.55
N GLY A 11 11.79 -4.91 -5.27
CA GLY A 11 11.95 -4.98 -6.72
C GLY A 11 10.64 -4.73 -7.49
N VAL A 12 9.68 -4.04 -6.88
CA VAL A 12 8.34 -3.84 -7.45
C VAL A 12 8.13 -2.39 -7.86
N GLY A 13 7.68 -2.21 -9.11
CA GLY A 13 7.28 -0.90 -9.62
C GLY A 13 5.93 -0.48 -9.05
N ILE A 14 5.94 0.36 -8.01
CA ILE A 14 4.72 0.91 -7.42
C ILE A 14 4.57 2.37 -7.85
N PRO A 15 3.42 2.77 -8.40
CA PRO A 15 3.19 4.16 -8.77
C PRO A 15 3.32 5.11 -7.58
N ALA A 16 4.01 6.24 -7.75
CA ALA A 16 4.20 7.24 -6.69
C ALA A 16 2.87 7.65 -6.02
N LYS A 17 1.81 7.85 -6.82
CA LYS A 17 0.45 8.15 -6.32
C LYS A 17 -0.09 7.14 -5.32
N VAL A 18 0.28 5.85 -5.44
CA VAL A 18 -0.14 4.80 -4.50
C VAL A 18 0.65 4.93 -3.20
N LEU A 19 1.96 5.16 -3.27
CA LEU A 19 2.79 5.38 -2.09
C LEU A 19 2.34 6.63 -1.32
N GLU A 20 2.05 7.71 -2.02
CA GLU A 20 1.51 8.96 -1.45
C GLU A 20 0.13 8.74 -0.82
N PHE A 21 -0.75 8.00 -1.49
CA PHE A 21 -2.07 7.65 -0.95
C PHE A 21 -1.95 6.86 0.36
N LEU A 22 -1.10 5.83 0.40
CA LEU A 22 -0.88 5.04 1.60
C LEU A 22 -0.33 5.90 2.75
N ALA A 23 0.66 6.76 2.47
CA ALA A 23 1.25 7.65 3.47
C ALA A 23 0.24 8.65 4.03
N HIS A 24 -0.72 9.13 3.22
CA HIS A 24 -1.78 10.02 3.69
C HIS A 24 -2.87 9.31 4.48
N LYS A 25 -3.22 8.08 4.09
CA LYS A 25 -4.32 7.33 4.72
C LYS A 25 -3.92 6.53 5.96
N ILE A 26 -2.63 6.21 6.10
CA ILE A 26 -2.12 5.40 7.21
C ILE A 26 -0.99 6.16 7.89
N THR A 27 -1.36 7.00 8.85
CA THR A 27 -0.44 7.88 9.59
C THR A 27 -0.16 7.39 11.01
N SER A 28 -0.98 6.47 11.53
CA SER A 28 -0.95 6.07 12.94
C SER A 28 0.28 5.23 13.32
N ASN A 29 0.76 4.36 12.42
CA ASN A 29 1.88 3.46 12.71
C ASN A 29 2.61 2.99 11.44
N VAL A 30 3.95 3.11 11.44
CA VAL A 30 4.81 2.65 10.34
C VAL A 30 4.64 1.16 10.03
N ARG A 31 4.34 0.31 11.02
CA ARG A 31 4.10 -1.14 10.80
C ARG A 31 2.80 -1.39 10.04
N GLU A 32 1.75 -0.60 10.28
CA GLU A 32 0.50 -0.70 9.51
C GLU A 32 0.73 -0.28 8.06
N LEU A 33 1.47 0.83 7.87
CA LEU A 33 1.83 1.34 6.55
C LEU A 33 2.65 0.32 5.74
N GLU A 34 3.64 -0.31 6.36
CA GLU A 34 4.41 -1.40 5.75
C GLU A 34 3.56 -2.65 5.47
N GLY A 35 2.65 -3.01 6.38
CA GLY A 35 1.74 -4.13 6.21
C GLY A 35 0.73 -3.92 5.07
N ALA A 36 0.32 -2.68 4.84
CA ALA A 36 -0.50 -2.30 3.68
C ALA A 36 0.28 -2.45 2.38
N LEU A 37 1.52 -1.94 2.33
CA LEU A 37 2.41 -2.09 1.17
C LEU A 37 2.62 -3.58 0.80
N ASN A 38 2.94 -4.41 1.78
CA ASN A 38 3.13 -5.84 1.55
C ASN A 38 1.87 -6.53 1.01
N ARG A 39 0.69 -6.16 1.52
CA ARG A 39 -0.59 -6.73 1.06
C ARG A 39 -0.88 -6.42 -0.40
N ILE A 40 -0.70 -5.16 -0.83
CA ILE A 40 -0.96 -4.78 -2.22
C ILE A 40 0.05 -5.41 -3.18
N VAL A 41 1.32 -5.53 -2.76
CA VAL A 41 2.36 -6.20 -3.55
C VAL A 41 2.06 -7.68 -3.69
N ALA A 42 1.74 -8.37 -2.59
CA ALA A 42 1.39 -9.78 -2.61
C ALA A 42 0.16 -10.05 -3.49
N HIS A 43 -0.87 -9.20 -3.41
CA HIS A 43 -2.05 -9.30 -4.26
C HIS A 43 -1.70 -9.12 -5.74
N ALA A 44 -0.93 -8.08 -6.08
CA ALA A 44 -0.48 -7.82 -7.45
C ALA A 44 0.33 -9.00 -8.02
N THR A 45 1.25 -9.56 -7.23
CA THR A 45 2.02 -10.76 -7.60
C THR A 45 1.12 -11.98 -7.81
N LEU A 46 0.16 -12.21 -6.90
CA LEU A 46 -0.74 -13.37 -6.97
C LEU A 46 -1.66 -13.31 -8.21
N VAL A 47 -2.19 -12.13 -8.52
CA VAL A 47 -3.15 -11.94 -9.63
C VAL A 47 -2.42 -11.67 -10.96
N GLY A 48 -1.11 -11.44 -10.93
CA GLY A 48 -0.31 -11.11 -12.12
C GLY A 48 -0.68 -9.75 -12.73
N ARG A 49 -1.08 -8.78 -11.89
CA ARG A 49 -1.50 -7.45 -12.32
C ARG A 49 -0.66 -6.38 -11.64
N SER A 50 -0.45 -5.26 -12.33
CA SER A 50 0.24 -4.10 -11.75
C SER A 50 -0.56 -3.47 -10.61
N VAL A 51 0.15 -2.91 -9.63
CA VAL A 51 -0.46 -2.14 -8.54
C VAL A 51 -1.07 -0.86 -9.09
N THR A 52 -2.34 -0.62 -8.78
CA THR A 52 -3.07 0.61 -9.13
C THR A 52 -3.74 1.22 -7.89
N LEU A 53 -4.20 2.46 -7.99
CA LEU A 53 -4.91 3.10 -6.88
C LEU A 53 -6.25 2.39 -6.57
N GLU A 54 -6.96 1.96 -7.61
CA GLU A 54 -8.20 1.19 -7.52
C GLU A 54 -7.98 -0.14 -6.78
N THR A 55 -7.07 -0.98 -7.28
CA THR A 55 -6.73 -2.26 -6.63
C THR A 55 -6.22 -2.08 -5.21
N THR A 56 -5.50 -1.00 -4.92
CA THR A 56 -5.06 -0.66 -3.56
C THR A 56 -6.24 -0.38 -2.63
N GLN A 57 -7.24 0.40 -3.09
CA GLN A 57 -8.42 0.72 -2.29
C GLN A 57 -9.28 -0.52 -2.01
N ASP A 58 -9.42 -1.40 -2.99
CA ASP A 58 -10.16 -2.66 -2.83
C ASP A 58 -9.46 -3.60 -1.85
N VAL A 59 -8.16 -3.85 -2.05
CA VAL A 59 -7.37 -4.77 -1.20
C VAL A 59 -7.28 -4.28 0.24
N LEU A 60 -7.28 -2.97 0.46
CA LEU A 60 -7.11 -2.37 1.78
C LEU A 60 -8.40 -1.82 2.37
N HIS A 61 -9.58 -2.13 1.79
CA HIS A 61 -10.86 -1.53 2.16
C HIS A 61 -11.09 -1.44 3.67
N ASP A 62 -10.99 -2.58 4.38
CA ASP A 62 -11.24 -2.64 5.82
C ASP A 62 -10.17 -1.89 6.64
N LEU A 63 -8.91 -1.96 6.20
CA LEU A 63 -7.80 -1.26 6.87
C LEU A 63 -7.96 0.25 6.76
N LEU A 64 -8.33 0.74 5.58
CA LEU A 64 -8.56 2.17 5.33
C LEU A 64 -9.76 2.66 6.14
N ARG A 65 -10.84 1.89 6.21
CA ARG A 65 -12.00 2.22 7.06
C ARG A 65 -11.67 2.24 8.55
N ALA A 66 -10.77 1.38 9.01
CA ALA A 66 -10.32 1.38 10.40
C ALA A 66 -9.46 2.61 10.72
N ASN A 67 -8.61 3.05 9.78
CA ASN A 67 -7.79 4.25 9.94
C ASN A 67 -8.61 5.55 9.84
N ASP A 68 -9.62 5.62 8.96
CA ASP A 68 -10.50 6.80 8.84
C ASP A 68 -11.38 7.05 10.09
N ARG A 69 -11.55 6.06 10.98
CA ARG A 69 -12.34 6.18 12.22
C ARG A 69 -11.51 6.53 13.46
N ARG A 70 -10.18 6.57 13.34
CA ARG A 70 -9.24 6.91 14.43
C ARG A 70 -8.91 8.39 14.40
#